data_AF-A0A4D8Q4F2-F1
#
_entry.id   AF-A0A4D8Q4F2-F1
#
_cell.length_a   1.000
_cell.length_b   1.000
_cell.length_c   1.000
_cell.angle_alpha   90.00
_cell.angle_beta   90.00
_cell.angle_gamma   90.00
#
_symmetry.space_group_name_H-M   'P 1'
#
loop_
_entity.id
_entity.type
_entity.pdbx_description
1 polymer ?
#
loop_
_entity_poly.entity_id
_entity_poly.type
_entity_poly.pdbx_seq_one_letter_code
_entity_poly.pdbx_strand_id
1 'polypeptide(L)'
;MQKARDAAATAQLRLSLFQTKARADALARQITSMTVIIGILAPTGLRQANTQRVLDTFNDSMVRPLCDAAGWKAVRIEPDMSISYGGRPYSQLSGLGPQLSSDQYRVRAILQIALAERAGDRLVILDAADILDNKSRNGLFGMLKRVGMAAVICMTFNAEALKGRKVPDLEKAKIGRTYWISGGVAQPLAAVMAAATQAAPPQAGSQAAEAA
;
A
#
# COMPACT_ATOMS: atom_id res chain seq x y z
N MET A 1 -7.36 -59.00 -66.18
CA MET A 1 -6.90 -57.59 -66.22
C MET A 1 -7.79 -56.67 -65.40
N GLN A 2 -9.11 -56.57 -65.66
CA GLN A 2 -10.01 -55.63 -64.97
C GLN A 2 -10.07 -55.81 -63.43
N LYS A 3 -10.34 -57.03 -62.93
CA LYS A 3 -10.39 -57.33 -61.48
C LYS A 3 -9.11 -56.94 -60.72
N ALA A 4 -7.95 -57.06 -61.37
CA ALA A 4 -6.67 -56.69 -60.75
C ALA A 4 -6.51 -55.16 -60.65
N ARG A 5 -7.04 -54.41 -61.63
CA ARG A 5 -7.07 -52.94 -61.60
C ARG A 5 -8.03 -52.42 -60.53
N ASP A 6 -9.20 -53.03 -60.39
CA ASP A 6 -10.19 -52.65 -59.37
C ASP A 6 -9.69 -52.93 -57.95
N ALA A 7 -9.00 -54.07 -57.75
CA ALA A 7 -8.34 -54.41 -56.50
C ALA A 7 -7.20 -53.42 -56.16
N ALA A 8 -6.40 -53.03 -57.16
CA ALA A 8 -5.35 -52.04 -57.00
C ALA A 8 -5.91 -50.65 -56.63
N ALA A 9 -7.00 -50.21 -57.28
CA ALA A 9 -7.66 -48.94 -56.98
C ALA A 9 -8.24 -48.93 -55.55
N THR A 10 -8.84 -50.04 -55.12
CA THR A 10 -9.36 -50.20 -53.75
C THR A 10 -8.24 -50.17 -52.71
N ALA A 11 -7.10 -50.81 -52.99
CA ALA A 11 -5.92 -50.78 -52.12
C ALA A 11 -5.33 -49.37 -52.02
N GLN A 12 -5.23 -48.64 -53.14
CA GLN A 12 -4.74 -47.25 -53.16
C GLN A 12 -5.65 -46.32 -52.36
N LEU A 13 -6.97 -46.45 -52.49
CA LEU A 13 -7.93 -45.67 -51.71
C LEU A 13 -7.81 -45.96 -50.21
N ARG A 14 -7.69 -47.23 -49.81
CA ARG A 14 -7.49 -47.60 -48.40
C ARG A 14 -6.21 -47.02 -47.84
N LEU A 15 -5.13 -47.03 -48.62
CA LEU A 15 -3.86 -46.43 -48.24
C LEU A 15 -3.99 -44.91 -48.04
N SER A 16 -4.66 -44.20 -48.95
CA SER A 16 -4.85 -42.74 -48.83
C SER A 16 -5.72 -42.36 -47.63
N LEU A 17 -6.78 -43.14 -47.36
CA LEU A 17 -7.62 -42.96 -46.16
C LEU A 17 -6.83 -43.22 -44.88
N PHE A 18 -6.01 -44.27 -44.85
CA PHE A 18 -5.15 -44.59 -43.70
C PHE A 18 -4.13 -43.48 -43.44
N GLN A 19 -3.46 -42.99 -44.48
CA GLN A 19 -2.52 -41.86 -44.37
C GLN A 19 -3.21 -40.58 -43.91
N THR A 20 -4.40 -40.29 -44.43
CA THR A 20 -5.19 -39.12 -44.02
C THR A 20 -5.58 -39.20 -42.55
N LYS A 21 -6.06 -40.36 -42.09
CA LYS A 21 -6.35 -40.60 -40.67
C LYS A 21 -5.10 -40.44 -39.82
N ALA A 22 -3.98 -41.08 -40.20
CA ALA A 22 -2.74 -40.99 -39.44
C ALA A 22 -2.25 -39.54 -39.30
N ARG A 23 -2.40 -38.73 -40.37
CA ARG A 23 -2.09 -37.31 -40.35
C ARG A 23 -3.05 -36.52 -39.45
N ALA A 24 -4.35 -36.80 -39.51
CA ALA A 24 -5.35 -36.18 -38.65
C ALA A 24 -5.08 -36.49 -37.17
N ASP A 25 -4.77 -37.75 -36.84
CA ASP A 25 -4.43 -38.18 -35.47
C ASP A 25 -3.14 -37.50 -34.98
N ALA A 26 -2.15 -37.33 -35.85
CA ALA A 26 -0.92 -36.59 -35.52
C ALA A 26 -1.20 -35.11 -35.24
N LEU A 27 -1.98 -34.45 -36.09
CA LEU A 27 -2.40 -33.05 -35.90
C LEU A 27 -3.23 -32.88 -34.63
N ALA A 28 -4.18 -33.79 -34.36
CA ALA A 28 -4.98 -33.77 -33.15
C ALA A 28 -4.11 -33.85 -31.88
N ARG A 29 -3.11 -34.75 -31.86
CA ARG A 29 -2.14 -34.82 -30.74
C ARG A 29 -1.34 -33.54 -30.57
N GLN A 30 -0.92 -32.92 -31.68
CA GLN A 30 -0.20 -31.65 -31.64
C GLN A 30 -1.06 -30.52 -31.11
N ILE A 31 -2.30 -30.38 -31.59
CA ILE A 31 -3.26 -29.37 -31.11
C ILE A 31 -3.52 -29.55 -29.62
N THR A 32 -3.78 -30.78 -29.16
CA THR A 32 -3.99 -31.07 -27.72
C THR A 32 -2.79 -30.62 -26.88
N SER A 33 -1.58 -30.91 -27.34
CA SER A 33 -0.36 -30.50 -26.65
C SER A 33 -0.20 -28.97 -26.62
N MET A 34 -0.50 -28.30 -27.72
CA MET A 34 -0.46 -26.83 -27.80
C MET A 34 -1.53 -26.16 -26.93
N THR A 35 -2.73 -26.74 -26.82
CA THR A 35 -3.79 -26.23 -25.92
C THR A 35 -3.34 -26.20 -24.47
N VAL A 36 -2.61 -27.22 -24.01
CA VAL A 36 -2.04 -27.24 -22.65
C VAL A 36 -1.03 -26.11 -22.47
N ILE A 37 -0.12 -25.92 -23.43
CA ILE A 37 0.88 -24.84 -23.41
C ILE A 37 0.20 -23.47 -23.40
N ILE A 38 -0.84 -23.28 -24.21
CA ILE A 38 -1.64 -22.04 -24.24
C ILE A 38 -2.27 -21.77 -22.87
N GLY A 39 -2.82 -22.80 -22.21
CA GLY A 39 -3.36 -22.67 -20.86
C GLY A 39 -2.31 -22.24 -19.82
N ILE A 40 -1.09 -22.78 -19.91
CA ILE A 40 0.03 -22.40 -19.03
C ILE A 40 0.49 -20.96 -19.28
N LEU A 41 0.53 -20.53 -20.53
CA LEU A 41 0.95 -19.18 -20.92
C LEU A 41 -0.16 -18.13 -20.79
N ALA A 42 -1.40 -18.55 -20.57
CA ALA A 42 -2.53 -17.66 -20.36
C ALA A 42 -2.33 -16.76 -19.13
N PRO A 43 -3.03 -15.62 -19.05
CA PRO A 43 -2.93 -14.70 -17.89
C PRO A 43 -3.18 -15.38 -16.53
N THR A 44 -4.07 -16.38 -16.50
CA THR A 44 -4.40 -17.19 -15.31
C THR A 44 -3.47 -18.39 -15.07
N GLY A 45 -2.50 -18.60 -15.97
CA GLY A 45 -1.54 -19.69 -15.89
C GLY A 45 -0.31 -19.34 -15.05
N LEU A 46 0.87 -19.66 -15.57
CA LEU A 46 2.15 -19.52 -14.87
C LEU A 46 2.40 -18.08 -14.38
N ARG A 47 1.96 -17.07 -15.14
CA ARG A 47 2.13 -15.67 -14.79
C ARG A 47 1.42 -15.32 -13.48
N GLN A 48 0.17 -15.73 -13.31
CA GLN A 48 -0.59 -15.49 -12.08
C GLN A 48 0.07 -16.16 -10.88
N ALA A 49 0.45 -17.44 -11.02
CA ALA A 49 1.14 -18.18 -9.96
C ALA A 49 2.46 -17.52 -9.55
N ASN A 50 3.21 -16.97 -10.51
CA ASN A 50 4.44 -16.24 -10.22
C ASN A 50 4.16 -14.89 -9.54
N THR A 51 3.19 -14.12 -10.03
CA THR A 51 2.76 -12.87 -9.39
C THR A 51 2.34 -13.10 -7.95
N GLN A 52 1.52 -14.12 -7.68
CA GLN A 52 1.10 -14.47 -6.33
C GLN A 52 2.30 -14.75 -5.42
N ARG A 53 3.25 -15.59 -5.86
CA ARG A 53 4.46 -15.89 -5.09
C ARG A 53 5.29 -14.65 -4.77
N VAL A 54 5.47 -13.75 -5.75
CA VAL A 54 6.21 -12.50 -5.57
C VAL A 54 5.48 -11.57 -4.60
N LEU A 55 4.14 -11.46 -4.73
CA LEU A 55 3.33 -10.66 -3.83
C LEU A 55 3.33 -11.22 -2.41
N ASP A 56 3.25 -12.54 -2.23
CA ASP A 56 3.35 -13.17 -0.92
C ASP A 56 4.70 -12.86 -0.26
N THR A 57 5.79 -12.97 -1.03
CA THR A 57 7.12 -12.58 -0.56
C THR A 57 7.18 -11.11 -0.16
N PHE A 58 6.61 -10.20 -0.96
CA PHE A 58 6.57 -8.77 -0.64
C PHE A 58 5.72 -8.47 0.59
N ASN A 59 4.54 -9.08 0.69
CA ASN A 59 3.63 -8.92 1.82
C ASN A 59 4.29 -9.39 3.13
N ASP A 60 4.96 -10.53 3.12
CA ASP A 60 5.59 -11.09 4.32
C ASP A 60 6.90 -10.40 4.70
N SER A 61 7.73 -10.03 3.72
CA SER A 61 9.06 -9.45 4.00
C SER A 61 9.04 -7.95 4.25
N MET A 62 8.16 -7.20 3.59
CA MET A 62 8.14 -5.74 3.64
C MET A 62 6.92 -5.21 4.37
N VAL A 63 5.72 -5.63 3.98
CA VAL A 63 4.47 -5.02 4.47
C VAL A 63 4.16 -5.43 5.91
N ARG A 64 4.21 -6.73 6.21
CA ARG A 64 3.86 -7.27 7.53
C ARG A 64 4.72 -6.73 8.67
N PRO A 65 6.06 -6.64 8.56
CA PRO A 65 6.88 -6.06 9.62
C PRO A 65 6.58 -4.59 9.90
N LEU A 66 6.13 -3.84 8.88
CA LEU A 66 5.69 -2.45 9.05
C LEU A 66 4.35 -2.36 9.77
N CYS A 67 3.39 -3.23 9.42
CA CYS A 67 2.12 -3.35 10.16
C CYS A 67 2.36 -3.66 11.65
N ASP A 68 3.25 -4.62 11.92
CA ASP A 68 3.57 -5.06 13.28
C ASP A 68 4.27 -3.95 14.08
N ALA A 69 5.24 -3.26 13.48
CA ALA A 69 5.92 -2.13 14.11
C ALA A 69 4.98 -0.94 14.39
N ALA A 70 3.97 -0.73 13.53
CA ALA A 70 2.95 0.29 13.73
C ALA A 70 1.85 -0.14 14.73
N GLY A 71 1.71 -1.43 15.00
CA GLY A 71 0.56 -1.98 15.72
C GLY A 71 -0.76 -1.78 14.96
N TRP A 72 -0.71 -1.72 13.63
CA TRP A 72 -1.86 -1.55 12.75
C TRP A 72 -2.36 -2.90 12.23
N LYS A 73 -3.57 -2.92 11.65
CA LYS A 73 -4.09 -4.16 11.04
C LYS A 73 -3.23 -4.54 9.82
N ALA A 74 -3.24 -5.83 9.47
CA ALA A 74 -2.50 -6.33 8.33
C ALA A 74 -2.95 -5.65 7.03
N VAL A 75 -2.00 -5.07 6.30
CA VAL A 75 -2.18 -4.64 4.91
C VAL A 75 -1.71 -5.77 4.00
N ARG A 76 -2.46 -6.06 2.94
CA ARG A 76 -2.08 -7.10 1.97
C ARG A 76 -2.44 -6.67 0.56
N ILE A 77 -1.53 -6.95 -0.38
CA ILE A 77 -1.80 -6.88 -1.82
C ILE A 77 -2.17 -8.28 -2.29
N GLU A 78 -3.37 -8.43 -2.84
CA GLU A 78 -3.89 -9.71 -3.32
C GLU A 78 -3.44 -10.00 -4.77
N PRO A 79 -3.55 -11.25 -5.24
CA PRO A 79 -3.11 -11.64 -6.60
C PRO A 79 -3.79 -10.89 -7.75
N ASP A 80 -4.97 -10.32 -7.51
CA ASP A 80 -5.70 -9.47 -8.45
C ASP A 80 -5.32 -7.97 -8.35
N MET A 81 -4.26 -7.65 -7.61
CA MET A 81 -3.80 -6.29 -7.27
C MET A 81 -4.78 -5.48 -6.42
N SER A 82 -5.84 -6.10 -5.90
CA SER A 82 -6.66 -5.46 -4.88
C SER A 82 -5.87 -5.34 -3.56
N ILE A 83 -6.19 -4.33 -2.78
CA ILE A 83 -5.53 -4.07 -1.50
C ILE A 83 -6.55 -4.25 -0.39
N SER A 84 -6.15 -4.93 0.68
CA SER A 84 -6.99 -5.14 1.86
C SER A 84 -6.33 -4.60 3.14
N TYR A 85 -7.15 -4.26 4.13
CA TYR A 85 -6.74 -3.83 5.46
C TYR A 85 -7.53 -4.58 6.53
N GLY A 86 -6.86 -5.44 7.28
CA GLY A 86 -7.51 -6.36 8.23
C GLY A 86 -8.58 -7.22 7.58
N GLY A 87 -8.37 -7.63 6.32
CA GLY A 87 -9.32 -8.42 5.52
C GLY A 87 -10.43 -7.61 4.82
N ARG A 88 -10.52 -6.30 5.04
CA ARG A 88 -11.50 -5.44 4.34
C ARG A 88 -10.89 -4.83 3.08
N PRO A 89 -11.55 -4.92 1.90
CA PRO A 89 -11.11 -4.25 0.68
C PRO A 89 -10.93 -2.74 0.86
N TYR A 90 -9.89 -2.17 0.24
CA TYR A 90 -9.55 -0.75 0.33
C TYR A 90 -10.69 0.20 -0.09
N SER A 91 -11.46 -0.20 -1.09
CA SER A 91 -12.65 0.53 -1.57
C SER A 91 -13.77 0.61 -0.52
N GLN A 92 -13.81 -0.30 0.44
CA GLN A 92 -14.79 -0.32 1.52
C GLN A 92 -14.29 0.42 2.78
N LEU A 93 -13.05 0.90 2.78
CA LEU A 93 -12.48 1.64 3.92
C LEU A 93 -12.86 3.12 3.90
N SER A 94 -13.26 3.67 2.75
CA SER A 94 -13.74 5.05 2.66
C SER A 94 -15.00 5.21 3.51
N GLY A 95 -15.07 6.32 4.25
CA GLY A 95 -16.29 6.71 4.95
C GLY A 95 -17.36 7.24 3.99
N LEU A 96 -18.41 7.85 4.54
CA LEU A 96 -19.53 8.47 3.81
C LEU A 96 -19.16 9.77 3.05
N GLY A 97 -17.88 10.05 2.81
CA GLY A 97 -17.43 11.32 2.24
C GLY A 97 -16.23 11.18 1.29
N PRO A 98 -15.89 12.26 0.56
CA PRO A 98 -14.80 12.27 -0.42
C PRO A 98 -13.40 12.26 0.22
N GLN A 99 -13.33 12.38 1.55
CA GLN A 99 -12.08 12.48 2.29
C GLN A 99 -11.49 11.10 2.58
N LEU A 100 -10.17 11.04 2.58
CA LEU A 100 -9.42 9.83 2.92
C LEU A 100 -9.69 9.45 4.38
N SER A 101 -10.17 8.23 4.61
CA SER A 101 -10.38 7.76 5.99
C SER A 101 -9.05 7.44 6.68
N SER A 102 -9.05 7.41 8.02
CA SER A 102 -7.85 7.02 8.78
C SER A 102 -7.35 5.62 8.42
N ASP A 103 -8.25 4.69 8.08
CA ASP A 103 -7.88 3.35 7.61
C ASP A 103 -7.20 3.40 6.23
N GLN A 104 -7.74 4.17 5.28
CA GLN A 104 -7.10 4.35 3.97
C GLN A 104 -5.75 5.04 4.08
N TYR A 105 -5.62 6.01 4.99
CA TYR A 105 -4.34 6.65 5.28
C TYR A 105 -3.29 5.64 5.78
N ARG A 106 -3.64 4.77 6.75
CA ARG A 106 -2.74 3.73 7.27
C ARG A 106 -2.23 2.82 6.16
N VAL A 107 -3.12 2.39 5.26
CA VAL A 107 -2.75 1.57 4.09
C VAL A 107 -1.77 2.32 3.18
N ARG A 108 -2.08 3.57 2.82
CA ARG A 108 -1.20 4.39 1.96
C ARG A 108 0.18 4.59 2.58
N ALA A 109 0.24 4.91 3.88
CA ALA A 109 1.50 5.12 4.57
C ALA A 109 2.38 3.85 4.61
N ILE A 110 1.80 2.69 4.92
CA ILE A 110 2.52 1.42 4.91
C ILE A 110 3.05 1.12 3.50
N LEU A 111 2.20 1.22 2.48
CA LEU A 111 2.62 0.90 1.11
C LEU A 111 3.67 1.87 0.59
N GLN A 112 3.53 3.17 0.87
CA GLN A 112 4.51 4.17 0.48
C GLN A 112 5.88 3.90 1.10
N ILE A 113 5.92 3.55 2.40
CA ILE A 113 7.17 3.22 3.08
C ILE A 113 7.76 1.90 2.58
N ALA A 114 6.93 0.87 2.41
CA ALA A 114 7.38 -0.43 1.88
C ALA A 114 7.98 -0.30 0.47
N LEU A 115 7.35 0.50 -0.39
CA LEU A 115 7.85 0.76 -1.74
C LEU A 115 9.12 1.62 -1.73
N ALA A 116 9.18 2.65 -0.89
CA ALA A 116 10.37 3.48 -0.73
C ALA A 116 11.57 2.66 -0.21
N GLU A 117 11.36 1.80 0.80
CA GLU A 117 12.36 0.89 1.33
C GLU A 117 12.85 -0.08 0.23
N ARG A 118 11.92 -0.63 -0.56
CA ARG A 118 12.26 -1.51 -1.69
C ARG A 118 13.00 -0.79 -2.81
N ALA A 119 12.65 0.47 -3.09
CA ALA A 119 13.30 1.29 -4.11
C ALA A 119 14.67 1.82 -3.68
N GLY A 120 14.96 1.80 -2.37
CA GLY A 120 16.19 2.38 -1.81
C GLY A 120 16.12 3.90 -1.69
N ASP A 121 14.91 4.46 -1.60
CA ASP A 121 14.72 5.89 -1.40
C ASP A 121 15.25 6.31 -0.03
N ARG A 122 15.81 7.52 0.05
CA ARG A 122 16.42 8.04 1.29
C ARG A 122 15.43 8.82 2.17
N LEU A 123 14.30 9.21 1.60
CA LEU A 123 13.34 10.12 2.21
C LEU A 123 11.92 9.73 1.82
N VAL A 124 11.01 9.73 2.79
CA VAL A 124 9.56 9.64 2.55
C VAL A 124 8.86 10.89 3.07
N ILE A 125 7.93 11.41 2.27
CA ILE A 125 7.08 12.55 2.64
C ILE A 125 5.66 12.03 2.86
N LEU A 126 5.14 12.21 4.07
CA LEU A 126 3.78 11.82 4.45
C LEU A 126 2.99 13.08 4.79
N ASP A 127 1.95 13.33 4.02
CA ASP A 127 1.08 14.50 4.18
C ASP A 127 -0.28 14.13 4.76
N ALA A 128 -0.87 15.04 5.54
CA ALA A 128 -2.12 14.87 6.29
C ALA A 128 -2.07 13.79 7.39
N ALA A 129 -0.95 13.68 8.11
CA ALA A 129 -0.84 12.74 9.23
C ALA A 129 -1.73 13.12 10.44
N ASP A 130 -2.36 14.30 10.44
CA ASP A 130 -3.37 14.74 11.41
C ASP A 130 -4.70 13.98 11.31
N ILE A 131 -4.95 13.26 10.21
CA ILE A 131 -6.08 12.32 10.08
C ILE A 131 -5.98 11.18 11.13
N LEU A 132 -4.77 10.89 11.61
CA LEU A 132 -4.53 9.88 12.62
C LEU A 132 -4.73 10.42 14.05
N ASP A 133 -5.35 9.60 14.89
CA ASP A 133 -5.41 9.83 16.32
C ASP A 133 -4.01 9.66 16.97
N ASN A 134 -3.87 10.10 18.23
CA ASN A 134 -2.58 10.07 18.94
C ASN A 134 -1.96 8.65 18.98
N LYS A 135 -2.78 7.60 19.21
CA LYS A 135 -2.28 6.23 19.26
C LYS A 135 -1.78 5.77 17.90
N SER A 136 -2.53 6.03 16.83
CA SER A 136 -2.10 5.65 15.48
C SER A 136 -0.87 6.42 15.04
N ARG A 137 -0.72 7.70 15.43
CA ARG A 137 0.49 8.47 15.16
C ARG A 137 1.74 7.88 15.80
N ASN A 138 1.62 7.38 17.04
CA ASN A 138 2.75 6.66 17.67
C ASN A 138 3.15 5.42 16.85
N GLY A 139 2.17 4.70 16.28
CA GLY A 139 2.42 3.62 15.33
C GLY A 139 3.16 4.07 14.08
N LEU A 140 2.78 5.23 13.51
CA LEU A 140 3.46 5.80 12.34
C LEU A 140 4.95 6.06 12.64
N PHE A 141 5.26 6.69 13.77
CA PHE A 141 6.65 6.91 14.19
C PHE A 141 7.39 5.61 14.51
N GLY A 142 6.69 4.61 15.08
CA GLY A 142 7.24 3.27 15.32
C GLY A 142 7.70 2.58 14.04
N MET A 143 6.87 2.65 12.99
CA MET A 143 7.20 2.14 11.66
C MET A 143 8.40 2.87 11.05
N LEU A 144 8.44 4.20 11.11
CA LEU A 144 9.58 4.98 10.59
C LEU A 144 10.89 4.67 11.32
N LYS A 145 10.82 4.50 12.64
CA LYS A 145 11.98 4.09 13.45
C LYS A 145 12.49 2.70 13.07
N ARG A 146 11.58 1.76 12.73
CA ARG A 146 11.94 0.41 12.26
C ARG A 146 12.73 0.46 10.97
N VAL A 147 12.26 1.24 10.00
CA VAL A 147 12.90 1.35 8.67
C VAL A 147 14.19 2.16 8.75
N GLY A 148 14.28 3.12 9.68
CA GLY A 148 15.44 3.99 9.82
C GLY A 148 15.58 5.00 8.68
N MET A 149 14.49 5.25 7.94
CA MET A 149 14.47 6.19 6.82
C MET A 149 14.17 7.61 7.31
N ALA A 150 14.78 8.62 6.67
CA ALA A 150 14.40 10.00 6.92
C ALA A 150 12.95 10.23 6.47
N ALA A 151 12.19 11.01 7.23
CA ALA A 151 10.81 11.30 6.90
C ALA A 151 10.46 12.76 7.16
N VAL A 152 9.66 13.34 6.27
CA VAL A 152 8.96 14.61 6.48
C VAL A 152 7.49 14.29 6.69
N ILE A 153 6.95 14.69 7.84
CA ILE A 153 5.55 14.44 8.18
C ILE A 153 4.86 15.79 8.27
N CYS A 154 3.89 16.01 7.38
CA CYS A 154 3.08 17.21 7.34
C CYS A 154 1.75 16.96 8.07
N MET A 155 1.35 17.95 8.86
CA MET A 155 0.14 17.92 9.67
C MET A 155 -0.47 19.31 9.71
N THR A 156 -1.79 19.39 9.65
CA THR A 156 -2.52 20.65 9.83
C THR A 156 -3.15 20.71 11.20
N PHE A 157 -2.90 21.80 11.93
CA PHE A 157 -3.47 22.06 13.25
C PHE A 157 -3.98 23.49 13.35
N ASN A 158 -5.05 23.69 14.11
CA ASN A 158 -5.51 25.03 14.47
C ASN A 158 -4.70 25.59 15.67
N ALA A 159 -4.85 26.89 15.93
CA ALA A 159 -4.13 27.56 17.03
C ALA A 159 -4.49 27.01 18.42
N GLU A 160 -5.70 26.46 18.60
CA GLU A 160 -6.11 25.85 19.86
C GLU A 160 -5.39 24.52 20.13
N ALA A 161 -5.17 23.71 19.11
CA ALA A 161 -4.42 22.46 19.21
C ALA A 161 -2.95 22.71 19.60
N LEU A 162 -2.39 23.86 19.19
CA LEU A 162 -1.07 24.32 19.63
C LEU A 162 -1.07 24.64 21.13
N LYS A 163 -2.03 25.45 21.61
CA LYS A 163 -2.19 25.77 23.05
C LYS A 163 -2.41 24.52 23.90
N GLY A 164 -3.22 23.58 23.41
CA GLY A 164 -3.52 22.31 24.06
C GLY A 164 -2.41 21.26 23.97
N ARG A 165 -1.21 21.59 23.44
CA ARG A 165 -0.05 20.69 23.29
C ARG A 165 -0.38 19.38 22.54
N LYS A 166 -1.28 19.43 21.57
CA LYS A 166 -1.64 18.27 20.73
C LYS A 166 -0.67 18.06 19.56
N VAL A 167 0.17 19.05 19.28
CA VAL A 167 1.23 19.01 18.27
C VAL A 167 2.39 18.16 18.79
N PRO A 168 2.83 17.12 18.05
CA PRO A 168 3.97 16.30 18.45
C PRO A 168 5.26 17.11 18.54
N ASP A 169 5.94 17.04 19.68
CA ASP A 169 7.28 17.61 19.87
C ASP A 169 8.34 16.51 19.67
N LEU A 170 8.87 16.43 18.45
CA LEU A 170 9.85 15.41 18.06
C LEU A 170 11.23 15.64 18.68
N GLU A 171 11.53 16.89 19.04
CA GLU A 171 12.81 17.27 19.65
C GLU A 171 12.85 16.78 21.10
N LYS A 172 11.76 17.00 21.85
CA LYS A 172 11.59 16.43 23.19
C LYS A 172 11.62 14.90 23.19
N ALA A 173 11.05 14.28 22.15
CA ALA A 173 11.07 12.83 21.96
C ALA A 173 12.43 12.29 21.43
N LYS A 174 13.39 13.17 21.10
CA LYS A 174 14.72 12.81 20.55
C LYS A 174 14.67 11.97 19.28
N ILE A 175 13.61 12.14 18.47
CA ILE A 175 13.41 11.41 17.21
C ILE A 175 13.45 12.32 15.99
N GLY A 176 13.45 13.65 16.17
CA GLY A 176 13.49 14.59 15.07
C GLY A 176 13.34 16.04 15.53
N ARG A 177 12.82 16.89 14.64
CA ARG A 177 12.52 18.30 14.91
C ARG A 177 11.11 18.62 14.44
N THR A 178 10.41 19.49 15.17
CA THR A 178 9.09 19.97 14.76
C THR A 178 9.15 21.45 14.38
N TYR A 179 8.61 21.77 13.21
CA TYR A 179 8.49 23.15 12.71
C TYR A 179 7.01 23.51 12.58
N TRP A 180 6.67 24.74 12.97
CA TRP A 180 5.36 25.33 12.78
C TRP A 180 5.41 26.31 11.62
N ILE A 181 4.49 26.15 10.67
CA ILE A 181 4.39 27.02 9.49
C ILE A 181 3.11 27.83 9.60
N SER A 182 3.24 29.16 9.61
CA SER A 182 2.11 30.10 9.61
C SER A 182 2.45 31.34 8.81
N GLY A 183 1.51 31.85 8.01
CA GLY A 183 1.73 33.03 7.17
C GLY A 183 2.92 32.89 6.20
N GLY A 184 3.22 31.67 5.75
CA GLY A 184 4.37 31.39 4.86
C GLY A 184 5.73 31.35 5.56
N VAL A 185 5.79 31.47 6.89
CA VAL A 185 7.04 31.45 7.66
C VAL A 185 7.12 30.17 8.49
N ALA A 186 8.24 29.45 8.37
CA ALA A 186 8.54 28.26 9.16
C ALA A 186 9.41 28.61 10.37
N GLN A 187 8.98 28.21 11.56
CA GLN A 187 9.70 28.46 12.81
C GLN A 187 9.76 27.18 13.67
N PRO A 188 10.83 26.95 14.45
CA PRO A 188 10.87 25.82 15.39
C PRO A 188 9.71 25.87 16.38
N LEU A 189 9.12 24.73 16.70
CA LEU A 189 7.95 24.65 17.60
C LEU A 189 8.22 25.32 18.97
N ALA A 190 9.43 25.14 19.52
CA ALA A 190 9.83 25.75 20.79
C ALA A 190 9.74 27.30 20.77
N ALA A 191 10.14 27.94 19.67
CA ALA A 191 10.09 29.40 19.52
C ALA A 191 8.64 29.91 19.48
N VAL A 192 7.77 29.21 18.75
CA VAL A 192 6.34 29.57 18.65
C VAL A 192 5.62 29.37 19.98
N MET A 193 5.92 28.28 20.71
CA MET A 193 5.35 28.00 22.03
C MET A 193 5.78 29.02 23.09
N ALA A 194 7.03 29.50 23.05
CA ALA A 194 7.53 30.55 23.93
C ALA A 194 6.80 31.89 23.68
N ALA A 195 6.64 32.28 22.41
CA ALA A 195 5.91 33.49 22.03
C ALA A 195 4.41 33.42 22.41
N ALA A 196 3.77 32.26 22.23
CA ALA A 196 2.36 32.06 22.59
C ALA A 196 2.10 32.12 24.11
N THR A 197 3.11 31.78 24.92
CA THR A 197 3.03 31.84 26.39
C THR A 197 3.18 33.28 26.90
N GLN A 198 3.98 34.11 26.21
CA GLN A 198 4.19 35.53 26.54
C GLN A 198 3.00 36.43 26.15
N ALA A 199 2.14 35.99 25.23
CA ALA A 199 0.96 36.73 24.76
C ALA A 199 -0.33 36.48 25.59
N ALA A 200 -0.27 35.74 26.70
CA ALA A 200 -1.41 35.58 27.59
C ALA A 200 -1.59 36.84 28.48
N PRO A 201 -2.77 37.48 28.52
CA PRO A 201 -2.97 38.67 29.36
C PRO A 201 -2.78 38.35 30.84
N PRO A 202 -2.27 39.30 31.66
CA PRO A 202 -2.31 39.15 33.10
C PRO A 202 -3.77 39.08 33.53
N GLN A 203 -4.14 38.02 34.23
CA GLN A 203 -5.41 37.97 34.96
C GLN A 203 -5.39 39.10 35.99
N ALA A 204 -6.10 40.19 35.69
CA ALA A 204 -6.38 41.23 36.66
C ALA A 204 -7.23 40.59 37.78
N GLY A 205 -6.57 40.24 38.88
CA GLY A 205 -7.25 39.91 40.12
C GLY A 205 -8.03 41.14 40.56
N SER A 206 -9.36 41.06 40.56
CA SER A 206 -10.19 41.99 41.33
C SER A 206 -10.12 41.57 42.80
N GLN A 207 -8.99 41.86 43.44
CA GLN A 207 -9.01 42.18 44.86
C GLN A 207 -9.24 43.69 44.95
N ALA A 208 -10.50 44.07 45.16
CA ALA A 208 -10.83 45.35 45.76
C ALA A 208 -11.58 45.04 47.06
N ALA A 209 -10.84 45.14 48.15
CA ALA A 209 -11.35 45.21 49.50
C ALA A 209 -12.01 46.58 49.72
N GLU A 210 -13.18 46.56 50.37
CA GLU A 210 -13.53 47.33 51.57
C GLU A 210 -13.56 48.88 51.57
N ALA A 211 -14.60 49.39 52.22
CA ALA A 211 -14.78 50.73 52.82
C ALA A 211 -15.24 51.91 51.94
N ALA A 212 -16.56 52.13 51.90
CA ALA A 212 -17.24 53.32 52.45
C ALA A 212 -18.76 53.14 52.38
#